data_AF-A0A7K2EAC1-F1
#
_entry.id   AF-A0A7K2EAC1-F1
#
_cell.length_a   1.000
_cell.length_b   1.000
_cell.length_c   1.000
_cell.angle_alpha   90.00
_cell.angle_beta   90.00
_cell.angle_gamma   90.00
#
_symmetry.space_group_name_H-M   'P 1'
#
loop_
_entity.id
_entity.type
_entity.pdbx_description
1 polymer ?
#
loop_
_entity_poly.entity_id
_entity_poly.type
_entity_poly.pdbx_seq_one_letter_code
_entity_poly.pdbx_strand_id
1 'polypeptide(L)'
;MTVLQLDDSTGWLGDSLSGGATEGAVLAACDLPADWRSVEERLVDAFHVARRCVTQGAPLVYVVHSEDVRGTRSPLASALATALVGCARAVAYEFEREGVSANVVALPDDVDRSAAARVIGGLLADPVLTGELLDLGSSKLGKVQP
;
A
#
# COMPACT_ATOMS: atom_id res chain seq x y z
N MET A 1 -2.43 -6.23 -16.48
CA MET A 1 -3.29 -7.00 -15.57
C MET A 1 -3.28 -6.29 -14.23
N THR A 2 -4.41 -5.79 -13.74
CA THR A 2 -4.50 -5.16 -12.41
C THR A 2 -4.84 -6.24 -11.38
N VAL A 3 -3.96 -6.47 -10.40
CA VAL A 3 -4.21 -7.43 -9.31
C VAL A 3 -4.67 -6.66 -8.08
N LEU A 4 -5.94 -6.80 -7.72
CA LEU A 4 -6.52 -6.16 -6.54
C LEU A 4 -6.77 -7.22 -5.48
N GLN A 5 -6.01 -7.16 -4.40
CA GLN A 5 -6.32 -7.90 -3.18
C GLN A 5 -6.72 -6.86 -2.13
N LEU A 6 -8.03 -6.73 -1.96
CA LEU A 6 -8.65 -5.73 -1.10
C LEU A 6 -9.33 -6.44 0.06
N ASP A 7 -9.25 -5.84 1.23
CA ASP A 7 -10.09 -6.22 2.36
C ASP A 7 -11.46 -5.52 2.27
N ASP A 8 -12.39 -5.89 3.16
CA ASP A 8 -13.76 -5.38 3.16
C ASP A 8 -13.80 -3.84 3.28
N SER A 9 -12.87 -3.27 4.03
CA SER A 9 -12.78 -1.82 4.26
C SER A 9 -12.32 -1.03 3.03
N THR A 10 -11.66 -1.71 2.08
CA THR A 10 -11.03 -1.11 0.89
C THR A 10 -11.63 -1.59 -0.42
N GLY A 11 -12.69 -2.39 -0.42
CA GLY A 11 -13.37 -2.86 -1.63
C GLY A 11 -13.78 -1.76 -2.63
N TRP A 12 -14.03 -0.54 -2.13
CA TRP A 12 -14.34 0.65 -2.94
C TRP A 12 -13.19 1.08 -3.86
N LEU A 13 -11.94 0.69 -3.58
CA LEU A 13 -10.80 0.95 -4.45
C LEU A 13 -10.91 0.19 -5.77
N GLY A 14 -11.52 -1.01 -5.76
CA GLY A 14 -11.68 -1.80 -6.98
C GLY A 14 -12.58 -1.13 -7.99
N ASP A 15 -13.72 -0.60 -7.54
CA ASP A 15 -14.64 0.16 -8.37
C ASP A 15 -13.98 1.42 -8.93
N SER A 16 -13.16 2.09 -8.11
CA SER A 16 -12.53 3.37 -8.47
C SER A 16 -11.36 3.24 -9.44
N LEU A 17 -10.59 2.14 -9.36
CA LEU A 17 -9.40 1.91 -10.19
C LEU A 17 -9.69 1.16 -11.49
N SER A 18 -10.83 0.48 -11.59
CA SER A 18 -11.22 -0.30 -12.78
C SER A 18 -11.48 0.56 -14.04
N GLY A 19 -11.63 1.88 -13.90
CA GLY A 19 -11.93 2.82 -15.00
C GLY A 19 -10.74 3.35 -15.82
N GLY A 20 -9.49 2.99 -15.48
CA GLY A 20 -8.29 3.58 -16.11
C GLY A 20 -7.08 2.64 -16.09
N ALA A 21 -7.22 1.45 -16.68
CA ALA A 21 -6.31 0.31 -16.52
C ALA A 21 -4.82 0.62 -16.81
N THR A 22 -4.08 0.94 -15.76
CA THR A 22 -2.63 0.69 -15.70
C THR A 22 -2.40 -0.70 -15.11
N GLU A 23 -1.45 -1.45 -15.67
CA GLU A 23 -1.03 -2.74 -15.11
C GLU A 23 -0.33 -2.50 -13.77
N GLY A 24 -0.65 -3.29 -12.73
CA GLY A 24 -0.13 -3.05 -11.38
C GLY A 24 -0.93 -3.81 -10.32
N ALA A 25 -0.54 -3.71 -9.05
CA ALA A 25 -1.30 -4.31 -7.97
C ALA A 25 -1.52 -3.40 -6.78
N VAL A 26 -2.65 -3.60 -6.11
CA VAL A 26 -2.97 -3.00 -4.82
C VAL A 26 -3.22 -4.11 -3.82
N LEU A 27 -2.49 -4.07 -2.69
CA LEU A 27 -2.75 -4.93 -1.55
C LEU A 27 -3.17 -4.06 -0.38
N ALA A 28 -4.40 -4.20 0.08
CA ALA A 28 -4.89 -3.52 1.27
C ALA A 28 -4.83 -4.42 2.51
N ALA A 29 -4.34 -3.84 3.61
CA ALA A 29 -4.17 -4.47 4.91
C ALA A 29 -4.68 -3.54 6.02
N CYS A 30 -5.90 -3.05 5.88
CA CYS A 30 -6.56 -2.10 6.78
C CYS A 30 -7.38 -2.79 7.89
N ASP A 31 -7.82 -4.03 7.69
CA ASP A 31 -8.48 -4.79 8.75
C ASP A 31 -7.54 -5.11 9.92
N LEU A 32 -8.05 -5.24 11.14
CA LEU A 32 -7.21 -5.60 12.30
C LEU A 32 -6.81 -7.09 12.26
N PRO A 33 -5.52 -7.44 12.38
CA PRO A 33 -5.11 -8.83 12.58
C PRO A 33 -5.59 -9.34 13.94
N ALA A 34 -6.14 -10.57 13.99
CA ALA A 34 -6.63 -11.17 15.23
C ALA A 34 -5.48 -11.64 16.14
N ASP A 35 -4.38 -12.11 15.55
CA ASP A 35 -3.21 -12.65 16.23
C ASP A 35 -1.95 -12.57 15.34
N TRP A 36 -0.80 -13.04 15.85
CA TRP A 36 0.46 -13.07 15.10
C TRP A 36 0.41 -13.97 13.87
N ARG A 37 -0.35 -15.07 13.91
CA ARG A 37 -0.53 -15.93 12.76
C ARG A 37 -1.23 -15.20 11.62
N SER A 38 -2.23 -14.39 11.93
CA SER A 38 -2.91 -13.52 10.97
C SER A 38 -1.96 -12.50 10.35
N VAL A 39 -0.98 -11.99 11.12
CA VAL A 39 0.07 -11.11 10.58
C VAL A 39 0.98 -11.86 9.61
N GLU A 40 1.44 -13.06 9.96
CA GLU A 40 2.27 -13.90 9.10
C GLU A 40 1.56 -14.26 7.79
N GLU A 41 0.31 -14.69 7.86
CA GLU A 41 -0.51 -15.05 6.68
C GLU A 41 -0.62 -13.86 5.72
N ARG A 42 -0.86 -12.64 6.25
CA ARG A 42 -0.91 -11.42 5.43
C ARG A 42 0.43 -11.04 4.82
N LEU A 43 1.54 -11.27 5.51
CA LEU A 43 2.88 -11.02 4.96
C LEU A 43 3.24 -12.03 3.86
N VAL A 44 2.80 -13.29 4.00
CA VAL A 44 2.94 -14.30 2.95
C VAL A 44 2.15 -13.88 1.70
N ASP A 45 0.93 -13.41 1.87
CA ASP A 45 0.12 -12.87 0.77
C ASP A 45 0.81 -11.67 0.10
N ALA A 46 1.32 -10.73 0.91
CA ALA A 46 2.07 -9.59 0.42
C ALA A 46 3.28 -10.00 -0.42
N PHE A 47 4.04 -10.99 0.04
CA PHE A 47 5.16 -11.56 -0.70
C PHE A 47 4.71 -12.18 -2.03
N HIS A 48 3.62 -12.95 -2.05
CA HIS A 48 3.12 -13.56 -3.28
C HIS A 48 2.66 -12.54 -4.32
N VAL A 49 2.00 -11.47 -3.87
CA VAL A 49 1.61 -10.34 -4.72
C VAL A 49 2.86 -9.63 -5.25
N ALA A 50 3.79 -9.26 -4.37
CA ALA A 50 5.03 -8.59 -4.74
C ALA A 50 5.83 -9.41 -5.77
N ARG A 51 6.02 -10.70 -5.51
CA ARG A 51 6.70 -11.63 -6.43
C ARG A 51 6.05 -11.64 -7.81
N ARG A 52 4.72 -11.62 -7.89
CA ARG A 52 4.00 -11.59 -9.16
C ARG A 52 4.24 -10.27 -9.90
N CYS A 53 4.13 -9.14 -9.20
CA CYS A 53 4.37 -7.81 -9.76
C CYS A 53 5.78 -7.65 -10.31
N VAL A 54 6.80 -8.00 -9.52
CA VAL A 54 8.20 -7.87 -9.96
C VAL A 54 8.51 -8.77 -11.15
N THR A 55 7.92 -9.97 -11.22
CA THR A 55 8.09 -10.88 -12.37
C THR A 55 7.45 -10.32 -13.64
N GLN A 56 6.44 -9.47 -13.49
CA GLN A 56 5.70 -8.85 -14.59
C GLN A 56 6.19 -7.44 -14.93
N GLY A 57 7.17 -6.90 -14.20
CA GLY A 57 7.58 -5.50 -14.34
C GLY A 57 6.48 -4.50 -13.94
N ALA A 58 5.56 -4.90 -13.06
CA ALA A 58 4.38 -4.12 -12.74
C ALA A 58 4.54 -3.39 -11.39
N PRO A 59 4.05 -2.15 -11.26
CA PRO A 59 4.09 -1.39 -10.02
C PRO A 59 3.17 -1.96 -8.94
N LEU A 60 3.50 -1.68 -7.69
CA LEU A 60 2.79 -2.19 -6.51
C LEU A 60 2.52 -1.08 -5.49
N VAL A 61 1.30 -1.07 -4.95
CA VAL A 61 0.94 -0.21 -3.83
C VAL A 61 0.38 -1.04 -2.69
N TYR A 62 0.98 -0.91 -1.51
CA TYR A 62 0.40 -1.41 -0.27
C TYR A 62 -0.47 -0.32 0.36
N VAL A 63 -1.65 -0.68 0.82
CA VAL A 63 -2.57 0.22 1.51
C VAL A 63 -2.70 -0.23 2.96
N VAL A 64 -2.49 0.69 3.90
CA VAL A 64 -2.56 0.44 5.34
C VAL A 64 -3.38 1.52 6.02
N HIS A 65 -3.79 1.31 7.26
CA HIS A 65 -4.44 2.36 8.04
C HIS A 65 -3.41 3.35 8.60
N SER A 66 -3.67 4.66 8.52
CA SER A 66 -2.75 5.71 9.02
C SER A 66 -2.40 5.54 10.50
N GLU A 67 -3.34 5.08 11.31
CA GLU A 67 -3.10 4.83 12.74
C GLU A 67 -2.18 3.63 13.01
N ASP A 68 -2.11 2.66 12.10
CA ASP A 68 -1.23 1.51 12.25
C ASP A 68 0.21 1.92 12.09
N VAL A 69 0.50 2.74 11.09
CA VAL A 69 1.82 3.34 10.86
C VAL A 69 2.29 4.12 12.08
N ARG A 70 1.36 4.75 12.81
CA ARG A 70 1.65 5.59 13.98
C ARG A 70 1.69 4.82 15.30
N GLY A 71 1.35 3.53 15.32
CA GLY A 71 1.35 2.78 16.56
C GLY A 71 0.08 2.94 17.41
N THR A 72 -1.00 3.55 16.91
CA THR A 72 -2.11 4.01 17.75
C THR A 72 -3.34 3.11 17.76
N ARG A 73 -3.46 2.16 16.82
CA ARG A 73 -4.64 1.28 16.73
C ARG A 73 -4.43 -0.08 17.40
N SER A 74 -3.33 -0.77 17.08
CA SER A 74 -2.98 -2.08 17.65
C SER A 74 -1.51 -2.42 17.40
N PRO A 75 -0.77 -3.02 18.36
CA PRO A 75 0.60 -3.48 18.14
C PRO A 75 0.75 -4.45 16.96
N LEU A 76 -0.23 -5.34 16.75
CA LEU A 76 -0.21 -6.30 15.64
C LEU A 76 -0.36 -5.61 14.28
N ALA A 77 -1.29 -4.65 14.20
CA ALA A 77 -1.53 -3.89 12.99
C ALA A 77 -0.34 -2.98 12.66
N SER A 78 0.29 -2.38 13.68
CA SER A 78 1.51 -1.58 13.53
C SER A 78 2.72 -2.41 13.10
N ALA A 79 2.87 -3.62 13.63
CA ALA A 79 3.90 -4.55 13.17
C ALA A 79 3.71 -4.91 11.69
N LEU A 80 2.47 -5.22 11.28
CA LEU A 80 2.14 -5.49 9.88
C LEU A 80 2.44 -4.28 8.98
N ALA A 81 1.96 -3.08 9.33
CA ALA A 81 2.19 -1.87 8.54
C ALA A 81 3.69 -1.54 8.41
N THR A 82 4.47 -1.70 9.49
CA THR A 82 5.92 -1.50 9.47
C THR A 82 6.61 -2.51 8.55
N ALA A 83 6.20 -3.78 8.59
CA ALA A 83 6.73 -4.81 7.71
C ALA A 83 6.40 -4.54 6.23
N LEU A 84 5.19 -4.06 5.91
CA LEU A 84 4.82 -3.67 4.55
C LEU A 84 5.61 -2.47 4.03
N VAL A 85 5.91 -1.48 4.89
CA VAL A 85 6.84 -0.38 4.55
C VAL A 85 8.24 -0.91 4.25
N GLY A 86 8.73 -1.86 5.06
CA GLY A 86 9.98 -2.56 4.78
C GLY A 86 9.96 -3.30 3.43
N CYS A 87 8.87 -3.99 3.11
CA CYS A 87 8.69 -4.70 1.85
C CYS A 87 8.71 -3.74 0.65
N ALA A 88 8.00 -2.60 0.73
CA ALA A 88 8.00 -1.59 -0.33
C ALA A 88 9.41 -1.08 -0.61
N ARG A 89 10.17 -0.74 0.43
CA ARG A 89 11.57 -0.28 0.31
C ARG A 89 12.48 -1.36 -0.27
N ALA A 90 12.32 -2.61 0.16
CA ALA A 90 13.10 -3.72 -0.38
C ALA A 90 12.83 -3.91 -1.87
N VAL A 91 11.55 -3.93 -2.29
CA VAL A 91 11.20 -4.05 -3.71
C VAL A 91 11.74 -2.87 -4.51
N ALA A 92 11.55 -1.65 -4.02
CA ALA A 92 12.03 -0.43 -4.66
C ALA A 92 13.55 -0.45 -4.89
N TYR A 93 14.32 -0.92 -3.91
CA TYR A 93 15.77 -1.00 -4.00
C TYR A 93 16.24 -2.13 -4.93
N GLU A 94 15.73 -3.34 -4.74
CA GLU A 94 16.18 -4.53 -5.48
C GLU A 94 15.78 -4.49 -6.96
N PHE A 95 14.67 -3.83 -7.29
CA PHE A 95 14.11 -3.80 -8.65
C PHE A 95 14.13 -2.40 -9.31
N GLU A 96 14.97 -1.50 -8.79
CA GLU A 96 15.15 -0.15 -9.35
C GLU A 96 15.55 -0.21 -10.83
N ARG A 97 16.45 -1.13 -11.18
CA ARG A 97 16.99 -1.26 -12.55
C ARG A 97 15.96 -1.82 -13.54
N GLU A 98 15.04 -2.62 -13.03
CA GLU A 98 13.91 -3.21 -13.73
C GLU A 98 12.73 -2.24 -13.86
N GLY A 99 12.82 -1.06 -13.22
CA GLY A 99 11.79 -0.02 -13.29
C GLY A 99 10.53 -0.35 -12.50
N VAL A 100 10.59 -1.28 -11.56
CA VAL A 100 9.44 -1.65 -10.73
C VAL A 100 9.32 -0.70 -9.55
N SER A 101 8.18 -0.01 -9.43
CA SER A 101 7.90 0.81 -8.26
C SER A 101 7.11 0.05 -7.19
N ALA A 102 7.40 0.33 -5.93
CA ALA A 102 6.63 -0.17 -4.80
C ALA A 102 6.48 0.92 -3.74
N ASN A 103 5.24 1.26 -3.37
CA ASN A 103 4.96 2.32 -2.40
C ASN A 103 3.93 1.85 -1.36
N VAL A 104 3.85 2.58 -0.25
CA VAL A 104 2.82 2.42 0.77
C VAL A 104 1.96 3.67 0.82
N VAL A 105 0.64 3.50 0.85
CA VAL A 105 -0.32 4.57 1.10
C VAL A 105 -1.03 4.29 2.42
N ALA A 106 -0.92 5.21 3.37
CA ALA A 106 -1.63 5.14 4.63
C ALA A 106 -2.91 5.98 4.53
N LEU A 107 -4.06 5.37 4.83
CA LEU A 107 -5.37 6.01 4.76
C LEU A 107 -5.99 6.16 6.16
N PRO A 108 -6.55 7.33 6.52
CA PRO A 108 -7.43 7.43 7.68
C PRO A 108 -8.85 6.91 7.34
N ASP A 109 -9.64 6.61 8.36
CA ASP A 109 -11.05 6.19 8.21
C ASP A 109 -11.92 7.21 7.45
N ASP A 110 -11.63 8.51 7.63
CA ASP A 110 -12.39 9.62 7.03
C ASP A 110 -11.83 10.09 5.69
N VAL A 111 -10.99 9.29 5.03
CA VAL A 111 -10.33 9.68 3.78
C VAL A 111 -11.33 10.03 2.67
N ASP A 112 -11.02 11.09 1.92
CA ASP A 112 -11.67 11.33 0.62
C ASP A 112 -11.27 10.21 -0.35
N ARG A 113 -12.19 9.27 -0.56
CA ARG A 113 -12.03 8.11 -1.44
C ARG A 113 -11.62 8.48 -2.86
N SER A 114 -12.18 9.55 -3.43
CA SER A 114 -11.83 9.99 -4.79
C SER A 114 -10.40 10.50 -4.86
N ALA A 115 -9.98 11.26 -3.84
CA ALA A 115 -8.59 11.72 -3.73
C ALA A 115 -7.62 10.55 -3.54
N ALA A 116 -7.92 9.61 -2.65
CA ALA A 116 -7.11 8.43 -2.39
C ALA A 116 -6.96 7.54 -3.63
N ALA A 117 -8.06 7.24 -4.34
CA ALA A 117 -8.01 6.49 -5.59
C ALA A 117 -7.15 7.18 -6.65
N ARG A 118 -7.21 8.52 -6.75
CA ARG A 118 -6.38 9.29 -7.67
C ARG A 118 -4.90 9.20 -7.34
N VAL A 119 -4.54 9.29 -6.05
CA VAL A 119 -3.15 9.13 -5.60
C VAL A 119 -2.64 7.73 -5.91
N ILE A 120 -3.39 6.69 -5.53
CA ILE A 120 -3.01 5.29 -5.76
C ILE A 120 -2.90 5.01 -7.27
N GLY A 121 -3.88 5.44 -8.06
CA GLY A 121 -3.84 5.32 -9.52
C GLY A 121 -2.66 6.05 -10.15
N GLY A 122 -2.29 7.23 -9.63
CA GLY A 122 -1.09 7.95 -10.05
C GLY A 122 0.20 7.17 -9.78
N LEU A 123 0.35 6.59 -8.58
CA LEU A 123 1.52 5.76 -8.23
C LEU A 123 1.63 4.50 -9.09
N LEU A 124 0.49 3.94 -9.52
CA LEU A 124 0.46 2.81 -10.44
C LEU A 124 0.72 3.22 -11.89
N ALA A 125 0.40 4.46 -12.28
CA ALA A 125 0.58 4.96 -13.63
C ALA A 125 1.98 5.51 -13.91
N ASP A 126 2.64 6.06 -12.89
CA ASP A 126 3.94 6.70 -13.00
C ASP A 126 4.91 6.16 -11.92
N PRO A 127 5.83 5.26 -12.28
CA PRO A 127 6.73 4.60 -11.33
C PRO A 127 7.93 5.47 -10.89
N VAL A 128 7.93 6.79 -11.19
CA VAL A 128 9.00 7.71 -10.76
C VAL A 128 9.17 7.74 -9.24
N LEU A 129 8.08 7.61 -8.48
CA LEU A 129 8.13 7.50 -7.03
C LEU A 129 8.16 6.03 -6.62
N THR A 130 9.13 5.64 -5.79
CA THR A 130 9.28 4.26 -5.30
C THR A 130 9.91 4.23 -3.91
N GLY A 131 9.53 3.25 -3.10
CA GLY A 131 10.02 3.07 -1.73
C GLY A 131 9.39 4.01 -0.69
N GLU A 132 8.38 4.78 -1.09
CA GLU A 132 7.83 5.85 -0.27
C GLU A 132 6.61 5.39 0.54
N LEU A 133 6.42 6.07 1.68
CA LEU A 133 5.21 5.99 2.50
C LEU A 133 4.47 7.32 2.41
N LEU A 134 3.28 7.31 1.80
CA LEU A 134 2.42 8.48 1.66
C LEU A 134 1.27 8.38 2.67
N ASP A 135 1.33 9.19 3.72
CA ASP A 135 0.22 9.31 4.68
C ASP A 135 -0.80 10.34 4.19
N LEU A 136 -2.01 9.88 3.84
CA LEU A 136 -3.13 10.73 3.44
C LEU A 136 -3.97 11.21 4.64
N GLY A 137 -3.49 10.95 5.87
CA GLY A 137 -4.08 11.43 7.12
C GLY A 137 -4.19 12.96 7.18
N SER A 138 -5.33 13.44 7.66
CA SER A 138 -5.65 14.89 7.81
C SER A 138 -4.84 15.59 8.90
N SER A 139 -4.16 14.86 9.78
CA SER A 139 -3.37 15.45 10.86
C SER A 139 -1.94 15.75 10.40
N LYS A 140 -1.54 17.01 10.56
CA LYS A 140 -0.24 17.63 10.24
C LYS A 140 0.97 17.05 11.02
N LEU A 141 1.11 15.73 11.14
CA LEU A 141 2.28 15.09 11.74
C LEU A 141 3.35 14.92 10.64
N GLY A 142 4.45 15.66 10.76
CA GLY A 142 5.61 15.54 9.85
C GLY A 142 5.83 16.69 8.85
N LYS A 143 5.10 17.81 8.92
CA LYS A 143 5.44 18.97 8.08
C LYS A 143 6.65 19.73 8.64
N VAL A 144 7.77 19.67 7.95
CA VAL A 144 8.71 20.80 7.87
C VAL A 144 8.03 21.86 7.00
N GLN A 145 7.81 23.05 7.55
CA GLN A 145 7.47 24.23 6.75
C GLN A 145 8.74 25.00 6.41
N PRO A 146 8.79 25.72 5.27
CA PRO A 146 9.92 26.57 4.91
C PRO A 146 10.21 27.64 5.97
#